data_AF-X1M507-F1
#
_entry.id   AF-X1M507-F1
#
_cell.length_a   1.000
_cell.length_b   1.000
_cell.length_c   1.000
_cell.angle_alpha   90.00
_cell.angle_beta   90.00
_cell.angle_gamma   90.00
#
_symmetry.space_group_name_H-M   'P 1'
#
loop_
_entity.id
_entity.type
_entity.pdbx_description
1 polymer ?
#
loop_
_entity_poly.entity_id
_entity_poly.type
_entity_poly.pdbx_seq_one_letter_code
_entity_poly.pdbx_strand_id
1 'polypeptide(L)'
;MKIPKCMSTQHPDNVNSPFFAENIELHGEDEIQEAYYAFSHLNCDEQMWDCEGKEVDNYVVKKLLTKYESFFREKKLGKDIFITLRVPNPTVEKDEAKVKEVGQIF
;
A
#
# COMPACT_ATOMS: atom_id res chain seq x y z
N MET A 1 -4.65 11.98 18.00
CA MET A 1 -4.14 11.28 16.81
C MET A 1 -3.28 10.13 17.29
N LYS A 2 -3.56 8.89 16.86
CA LYS A 2 -2.72 7.74 17.22
C LYS A 2 -1.47 7.82 16.35
N ILE A 3 -0.28 7.83 16.95
CA ILE A 3 0.98 7.84 16.20
C ILE A 3 1.28 6.39 15.78
N PRO A 4 1.43 6.08 14.48
CA PRO A 4 1.77 4.74 14.02
C PRO A 4 3.16 4.36 14.54
N LYS A 5 3.33 3.10 14.98
CA LYS A 5 4.60 2.59 15.50
C LYS A 5 5.29 1.62 14.56
N CYS A 6 4.53 0.96 13.70
CA CYS A 6 5.03 -0.02 12.75
C CYS A 6 4.49 0.29 11.36
N MET A 7 5.41 0.51 10.41
CA MET A 7 5.12 0.71 8.99
C MET A 7 5.65 -0.49 8.21
N SER A 8 4.77 -1.14 7.46
CA SER A 8 5.13 -2.14 6.45
C SER A 8 5.41 -1.44 5.11
N THR A 9 6.29 -2.01 4.27
CA THR A 9 6.75 -1.40 3.01
C THR A 9 6.82 -2.39 1.88
N GLN A 10 6.70 -1.92 0.64
CA GLN A 10 6.77 -2.73 -0.59
C GLN A 10 8.19 -2.86 -1.17
N HIS A 11 9.22 -2.85 -0.30
CA HIS A 11 10.60 -3.07 -0.76
C HIS A 11 10.74 -4.50 -1.30
N PRO A 12 11.40 -4.70 -2.46
CA PRO A 12 11.61 -6.03 -3.05
C PRO A 12 12.87 -6.70 -2.47
N ASP A 13 12.99 -6.74 -1.14
CA ASP A 13 14.15 -7.30 -0.43
C ASP A 13 13.92 -8.74 0.07
N ASN A 14 12.74 -9.32 -0.19
CA ASN A 14 12.43 -10.70 0.15
C ASN A 14 13.14 -11.72 -0.77
N VAL A 15 13.70 -12.76 -0.17
CA VAL A 15 14.37 -13.85 -0.94
C VAL A 15 13.37 -14.85 -1.52
N ASN A 16 12.28 -15.12 -0.79
CA ASN A 16 11.24 -16.06 -1.18
C ASN A 16 9.90 -15.36 -1.29
N SER A 17 9.02 -15.86 -2.16
CA SER A 17 7.63 -15.41 -2.24
C SER A 17 6.90 -15.63 -0.91
N PRO A 18 6.06 -14.69 -0.47
CA PRO A 18 5.17 -14.93 0.65
C PRO A 18 4.14 -16.01 0.28
N PHE A 19 3.61 -16.72 1.28
CA PHE A 19 2.71 -17.85 1.10
C PHE A 19 1.38 -17.51 0.36
N PHE A 20 1.06 -16.21 0.26
CA PHE A 20 -0.15 -15.71 -0.37
C PHE A 20 0.07 -15.22 -1.80
N ALA A 21 1.30 -15.24 -2.31
CA ALA A 21 1.64 -14.80 -3.66
C ALA A 21 2.11 -15.98 -4.51
N GLU A 22 1.75 -15.95 -5.80
CA GLU A 22 2.19 -16.97 -6.76
C GLU A 22 3.59 -16.69 -7.31
N ASN A 23 4.03 -15.42 -7.29
CA ASN A 23 5.30 -14.96 -7.82
C ASN A 23 6.19 -14.33 -6.75
N ILE A 24 7.49 -14.16 -7.02
CA ILE A 24 8.43 -13.47 -6.13
C ILE A 24 8.16 -11.97 -6.12
N GLU A 25 7.86 -11.41 -7.30
CA GLU A 25 7.47 -10.02 -7.42
C GLU A 25 5.97 -9.87 -7.15
N LEU A 26 5.64 -9.03 -6.17
CA LEU A 26 4.28 -8.68 -5.84
C LEU A 26 3.83 -7.48 -6.67
N HIS A 27 2.69 -7.66 -7.35
CA HIS A 27 2.04 -6.63 -8.16
C HIS A 27 0.51 -6.73 -8.06
N GLY A 28 -0.18 -5.59 -8.16
CA GLY A 28 -1.63 -5.57 -8.30
C GLY A 28 -2.37 -6.18 -7.11
N GLU A 29 -3.11 -7.27 -7.32
CA GLU A 29 -3.92 -7.89 -6.25
C GLU A 29 -3.09 -8.51 -5.13
N ASP A 30 -1.85 -8.92 -5.41
CA ASP A 30 -0.94 -9.47 -4.40
C ASP A 30 -0.56 -8.39 -3.38
N GLU A 31 -0.37 -7.14 -3.82
CA GLU A 31 -0.06 -6.00 -2.95
C GLU A 31 -1.26 -5.58 -2.10
N ILE A 32 -2.49 -5.72 -2.63
CA ILE A 32 -3.72 -5.51 -1.86
C ILE A 32 -3.82 -6.56 -0.74
N GLN A 33 -3.51 -7.82 -1.05
CA GLN A 33 -3.53 -8.91 -0.09
C GLN A 33 -2.41 -8.77 0.94
N GLU A 34 -1.21 -8.34 0.53
CA GLU A 34 -0.09 -8.04 1.42
C GLU A 34 -0.46 -6.92 2.41
N ALA A 35 -0.98 -5.79 1.93
CA ALA A 35 -1.38 -4.68 2.79
C ALA A 35 -2.43 -5.12 3.81
N TYR A 36 -3.43 -5.90 3.38
CA TYR A 36 -4.40 -6.49 4.29
C TYR A 36 -3.74 -7.42 5.33
N TYR A 37 -2.81 -8.27 4.91
CA TYR A 37 -2.09 -9.18 5.81
C TYR A 37 -1.26 -8.42 6.85
N ALA A 38 -0.56 -7.37 6.43
CA ALA A 38 0.20 -6.49 7.31
C ALA A 38 -0.69 -5.88 8.40
N PHE A 39 -1.87 -5.38 8.03
CA PHE A 39 -2.82 -4.82 9.00
C PHE A 39 -3.45 -5.88 9.91
N SER A 40 -3.94 -6.98 9.33
CA SER A 40 -4.81 -7.93 10.02
C SER A 40 -4.07 -8.99 10.83
N HIS A 41 -2.89 -9.42 10.38
CA HIS A 41 -2.13 -10.51 10.99
C HIS A 41 -0.84 -10.03 11.66
N LEU A 42 -0.16 -9.04 11.06
CA LEU A 42 1.10 -8.51 11.60
C LEU A 42 0.89 -7.30 12.54
N ASN A 43 -0.33 -6.76 12.59
CA ASN A 43 -0.69 -5.59 13.40
C ASN A 43 0.16 -4.34 13.07
N CYS A 44 0.59 -4.19 11.82
CA CYS A 44 1.17 -2.93 11.36
C CYS A 44 0.15 -1.80 11.51
N ASP A 45 0.61 -0.61 11.91
CA ASP A 45 -0.26 0.57 12.02
C ASP A 45 -0.36 1.29 10.66
N GLU A 46 0.61 1.07 9.77
CA GLU A 46 0.78 1.82 8.54
C GLU A 46 1.36 0.95 7.43
N GLN A 47 0.94 1.21 6.19
CA GLN A 47 1.51 0.62 4.99
C GLN A 47 2.05 1.75 4.10
N MET A 48 3.33 1.69 3.74
CA MET A 48 3.87 2.50 2.66
C MET A 48 3.45 1.90 1.32
N TRP A 49 2.88 2.75 0.47
CA TRP A 49 2.54 2.40 -0.90
C TRP A 49 3.52 3.08 -1.86
N ASP A 50 4.31 2.30 -2.58
CA ASP A 50 5.35 2.79 -3.47
C ASP A 50 4.76 3.20 -4.83
N CYS A 51 4.72 4.50 -5.05
CA CYS A 51 4.32 5.11 -6.31
C CYS A 51 5.49 5.58 -7.18
N GLU A 52 6.72 5.49 -6.66
CA GLU A 52 7.94 5.91 -7.33
C GLU A 52 8.48 4.78 -8.20
N GLY A 53 8.67 3.59 -7.64
CA GLY A 53 9.36 2.49 -8.32
C GLY A 53 8.46 1.58 -9.16
N LYS A 54 7.14 1.82 -9.21
CA LYS A 54 6.15 0.88 -9.79
C LYS A 54 5.02 1.56 -10.56
N GLU A 55 4.37 0.79 -11.46
CA GLU A 55 3.06 1.16 -12.02
C GLU A 55 2.02 1.16 -10.89
N VAL A 56 1.38 2.31 -10.67
CA VAL A 56 0.51 2.51 -9.51
C VAL A 56 -0.93 2.15 -9.84
N ASP A 57 -1.51 1.29 -9.02
CA ASP A 57 -2.95 1.11 -8.98
C ASP A 57 -3.61 2.26 -8.21
N ASN A 58 -4.23 3.18 -8.96
CA ASN A 58 -4.95 4.32 -8.38
C ASN A 58 -6.18 3.92 -7.55
N TYR A 59 -6.60 2.66 -7.55
CA TYR A 59 -7.77 2.17 -6.84
C TYR A 59 -7.45 1.35 -5.59
N VAL A 60 -6.23 1.47 -5.03
CA VAL A 60 -5.78 0.73 -3.84
C VAL A 60 -6.77 0.82 -2.68
N VAL A 61 -7.22 2.02 -2.32
CA VAL A 61 -8.15 2.25 -1.20
C VAL A 61 -9.49 1.55 -1.49
N LYS A 62 -10.03 1.74 -2.70
CA LYS A 62 -11.28 1.11 -3.11
C LYS A 62 -11.17 -0.41 -3.01
N LYS A 63 -10.12 -1.01 -3.56
CA LYS A 63 -9.89 -2.46 -3.54
C LYS A 63 -9.81 -3.01 -2.13
N LEU A 64 -9.03 -2.38 -1.24
CA LEU A 64 -8.93 -2.77 0.17
C LEU A 64 -10.28 -2.74 0.87
N LEU A 65 -11.03 -1.64 0.72
CA LEU A 65 -12.33 -1.46 1.35
C LEU A 65 -13.39 -2.42 0.81
N THR A 66 -13.38 -2.73 -0.50
CA THR A 66 -14.35 -3.66 -1.09
C THR A 66 -14.01 -5.11 -0.84
N LYS A 67 -12.72 -5.48 -0.84
CA LYS A 67 -12.27 -6.88 -0.72
C LYS A 67 -12.27 -7.35 0.73
N TYR A 68 -11.98 -6.45 1.67
CA TYR A 68 -11.87 -6.75 3.11
C TYR A 68 -12.79 -5.87 3.97
N GLU A 69 -14.02 -5.67 3.48
CA GLU A 69 -15.01 -4.77 4.07
C GLU A 69 -15.22 -4.99 5.58
N SER A 70 -15.35 -6.25 6.02
CA SER A 70 -15.57 -6.58 7.43
C SER A 70 -14.45 -6.06 8.34
N PHE A 71 -13.19 -6.21 7.92
CA PHE A 71 -12.04 -5.73 8.66
C PHE A 71 -11.99 -4.21 8.72
N PHE A 72 -12.16 -3.53 7.59
CA PHE A 72 -12.06 -2.06 7.52
C PHE A 72 -13.27 -1.33 8.13
N ARG A 73 -14.40 -2.02 8.34
CA ARG A 73 -15.51 -1.51 9.17
C ARG A 73 -15.10 -1.33 10.63
N GLU A 74 -14.27 -2.23 11.15
CA GLU A 74 -13.75 -2.18 12.53
C GLU A 74 -12.46 -1.35 12.64
N LYS A 75 -11.53 -1.52 11.69
CA LYS A 75 -10.25 -0.81 11.61
C LYS A 75 -10.31 0.25 10.52
N LYS A 76 -10.69 1.48 10.90
CA LYS A 76 -10.93 2.55 9.92
C LYS A 76 -9.63 3.09 9.36
N LEU A 77 -9.49 3.01 8.04
CA LEU A 77 -8.40 3.64 7.32
C LEU A 77 -8.42 5.16 7.53
N GLY A 78 -7.26 5.76 7.79
CA GLY A 78 -7.12 7.19 8.12
C GLY A 78 -7.41 7.56 9.57
N LYS A 79 -7.84 6.60 10.40
CA LYS A 79 -8.08 6.80 11.85
C LYS A 79 -7.31 5.81 12.71
N ASP A 80 -7.48 4.51 12.43
CA ASP A 80 -6.92 3.41 13.21
C ASP A 80 -5.66 2.83 12.55
N ILE A 81 -5.63 2.85 11.22
CA ILE A 81 -4.53 2.41 10.36
C ILE A 81 -4.35 3.39 9.20
N PHE A 82 -3.15 3.46 8.63
CA PHE A 82 -2.78 4.46 7.63
C PHE A 82 -2.17 3.85 6.37
N ILE A 83 -2.37 4.51 5.24
CA ILE A 83 -1.63 4.26 4.00
C ILE A 83 -0.89 5.55 3.68
N THR A 84 0.42 5.45 3.47
CA THR A 84 1.28 6.58 3.15
C THR A 84 1.93 6.34 1.79
N LEU A 85 1.66 7.25 0.87
CA LEU A 85 2.19 7.17 -0.49
C LEU A 85 3.65 7.65 -0.51
N ARG A 86 4.54 6.84 -1.06
CA ARG A 86 5.88 7.23 -1.48
C ARG A 86 5.82 7.65 -2.93
N VAL A 87 5.87 8.96 -3.19
CA VAL A 87 5.76 9.53 -4.54
C VAL A 87 7.14 9.77 -5.15
N PRO A 88 7.28 9.72 -6.50
CA PRO A 88 8.54 10.01 -7.16
C PRO A 88 9.02 11.43 -6.89
N ASN A 89 10.33 11.61 -6.81
CA ASN A 89 10.91 12.94 -6.64
C ASN A 89 10.82 13.74 -7.96
N PRO A 90 10.04 14.83 -8.02
CA PRO A 90 9.78 15.55 -9.28
C PRO A 90 11.01 16.25 -9.86
N THR A 91 12.06 16.45 -9.06
CA THR A 91 13.32 17.06 -9.52
C THR A 91 14.25 16.08 -10.22
N VAL A 92 14.06 14.78 -9.96
CA VAL A 92 14.86 13.68 -10.50
C VAL A 92 14.07 12.96 -11.61
N GLU A 93 12.83 12.57 -11.31
CA GLU A 93 11.93 11.79 -12.17
C GLU A 93 11.07 12.70 -13.07
N LYS A 94 11.69 13.48 -13.97
CA LYS A 94 11.02 14.58 -14.68
C LYS A 94 9.84 14.18 -15.58
N ASP A 95 9.81 12.95 -16.08
CA ASP A 95 8.77 12.44 -16.97
C ASP A 95 7.60 11.79 -16.21
N GLU A 96 7.87 11.16 -15.05
CA GLU A 96 6.84 10.58 -14.17
C GLU A 96 6.22 11.60 -13.19
N ALA A 97 6.91 12.72 -12.98
CA ALA A 97 6.52 13.80 -12.06
C ALA A 97 5.16 14.47 -12.35
N LYS A 98 4.64 14.35 -13.58
CA LYS A 98 3.56 15.23 -14.07
C LYS A 98 2.14 14.65 -13.96
N VAL A 99 1.95 13.35 -13.76
CA VAL A 99 0.64 12.71 -13.99
C VAL A 99 0.08 11.88 -12.82
N LYS A 100 0.90 11.46 -11.85
CA LYS A 100 0.37 10.79 -10.64
C LYS A 100 -0.15 11.84 -9.64
N GLU A 101 -1.14 12.64 -10.06
CA GLU A 101 -1.87 13.56 -9.21
C GLU A 101 -2.49 12.77 -8.04
N VAL A 102 -2.09 13.13 -6.83
CA VAL A 102 -2.62 12.62 -5.54
C VAL A 102 -4.16 12.68 -5.48
N GLY A 103 -4.80 13.47 -6.36
CA GLY A 103 -6.25 13.61 -6.47
C GLY A 103 -7.01 12.40 -7.06
N GLN A 104 -6.36 11.41 -7.67
CA GLN A 104 -7.04 10.20 -8.17
C GLN A 104 -7.05 9.01 -7.18
N ILE A 105 -6.34 9.11 -6.05
CA ILE A 105 -6.13 7.99 -5.11
C ILE A 105 -7.17 7.98 -3.96
N PHE A 106 -7.96 9.05 -3.82
CA PHE A 106 -9.01 9.19 -2.80
C PHE A 106 -10.42 9.21 -3.38
#